data_AF-A0A353V3L3-F1
#
_entry.id   AF-A0A353V3L3-F1
#
_cell.length_a   1.000
_cell.length_b   1.000
_cell.length_c   1.000
_cell.angle_alpha   90.00
_cell.angle_beta   90.00
_cell.angle_gamma   90.00
#
_symmetry.space_group_name_H-M   'P 1'
#
loop_
_entity.id
_entity.type
_entity.pdbx_description
1 polymer ?
#
loop_
_entity_poly.entity_id
_entity_poly.type
_entity_poly.pdbx_seq_one_letter_code
_entity_poly.pdbx_strand_id
1 'polypeptide(L)'
;MAAKAPVIACSPSRRIRARRPRHARQHGGNSGAARRVPAAATMLYRTAQPYNEVQDRSRSARKMKKQRILDGSESRTEDMLRAALDGTGYRVFARLPLGKLLQREPSETLSKEDRRFLESSELDFVVATPESMPECAVEFDGPFHQLDEQAARDVRKNRLCSLANLPLWRITDTELEGFDRYTILEFIVMRFLAWREESEDINRRIVDYISTLDETQKEALVAGGIVDPSIDPTVHFDIAHPFPRTTDVAKRLLERHRIVSLVAQPFLKAISPQEPFRLFCDVFAPSQERFDGHDLVVRCDYIVSRSREPFFGPKTIASALDRNSSEVVKKGALDFRIRASLPIVSDYDPREPPVEYFMREGAMPISFPGLPGVTPHDIAETVSEYLGFRQVEKWADEENQK
;
A
#
# COMPACT_ATOMS: atom_id res chain seq x y z
N MET A 1 21.60 -32.53 20.31
CA MET A 1 20.45 -31.98 21.07
C MET A 1 20.26 -30.55 20.60
N ALA A 2 19.23 -30.32 19.78
CA ALA A 2 19.03 -29.09 19.04
C ALA A 2 18.24 -28.06 19.87
N ALA A 3 18.85 -26.92 20.19
CA ALA A 3 18.15 -25.75 20.67
C ALA A 3 17.75 -24.91 19.46
N LYS A 4 16.44 -24.78 19.22
CA LYS A 4 15.85 -23.92 18.20
C LYS A 4 16.01 -22.46 18.63
N ALA A 5 16.70 -21.64 17.84
CA ALA A 5 16.65 -20.18 17.96
C ALA A 5 15.28 -19.66 17.48
N PRO A 6 14.68 -18.66 18.14
CA PRO A 6 13.39 -18.12 17.75
C PRO A 6 13.53 -17.16 16.56
N VAL A 7 12.80 -17.45 15.49
CA VAL A 7 12.49 -16.52 14.41
C VAL A 7 11.62 -15.40 14.99
N ILE A 8 12.12 -14.17 15.00
CA ILE A 8 11.32 -12.98 15.33
C ILE A 8 10.45 -12.68 14.11
N ALA A 9 9.31 -13.37 14.03
CA ALA A 9 8.19 -12.94 13.22
C ALA A 9 7.36 -11.96 14.07
N CYS A 10 7.23 -10.72 13.62
CA CYS A 10 6.18 -9.84 14.14
C CYS A 10 4.82 -10.42 13.72
N SER A 11 4.11 -10.99 14.68
CA SER A 11 2.70 -11.39 14.56
C SER A 11 2.02 -11.33 15.93
N PRO A 12 0.70 -11.12 15.97
CA PRO A 12 0.06 -10.29 16.97
C PRO A 12 -0.26 -11.01 18.29
N SER A 13 -0.06 -10.27 19.39
CA SER A 13 -0.77 -10.34 20.66
C SER A 13 -1.49 -11.65 21.04
N ARG A 14 -0.80 -12.52 21.78
CA ARG A 14 -1.44 -13.59 22.58
C ARG A 14 -1.97 -13.04 23.90
N ARG A 15 -3.31 -13.05 24.05
CA ARG A 15 -4.03 -12.70 25.28
C ARG A 15 -3.77 -13.69 26.42
N ILE A 16 -3.43 -13.16 27.59
CA ILE A 16 -3.44 -13.86 28.88
C ILE A 16 -4.90 -13.93 29.38
N ARG A 17 -5.45 -15.13 29.58
CA ARG A 17 -6.80 -15.33 30.15
C ARG A 17 -6.75 -15.31 31.68
N ALA A 18 -7.33 -14.30 32.29
CA ALA A 18 -7.75 -14.34 33.70
C ALA A 18 -9.12 -15.04 33.81
N ARG A 19 -9.19 -16.09 34.64
CA ARG A 19 -10.44 -16.78 35.02
C ARG A 19 -11.16 -15.99 36.13
N ARG A 20 -12.48 -15.78 35.98
CA ARG A 20 -13.42 -15.54 37.09
C ARG A 20 -14.84 -16.08 36.77
N PRO A 21 -15.70 -16.28 37.79
CA PRO A 21 -16.49 -17.51 37.97
C PRO A 21 -17.93 -17.47 37.43
N ARG A 22 -18.48 -18.70 37.31
CA ARG A 22 -19.85 -19.04 36.93
C ARG A 22 -20.88 -18.57 37.97
N HIS A 23 -21.94 -17.92 37.51
CA HIS A 23 -23.25 -17.90 38.16
C HIS A 23 -24.32 -18.50 37.25
N ALA A 24 -25.35 -19.02 37.89
CA ALA A 24 -26.20 -20.11 37.43
C ALA A 24 -27.60 -19.66 36.97
N ARG A 25 -28.20 -20.54 36.15
CA ARG A 25 -29.60 -21.05 36.20
C ARG A 25 -30.81 -20.13 35.95
N GLN A 26 -31.65 -20.57 34.99
CA GLN A 26 -33.10 -20.93 35.04
C GLN A 26 -33.79 -20.53 33.72
N HIS A 27 -34.28 -21.45 32.88
CA HIS A 27 -35.49 -22.30 32.91
C HIS A 27 -36.82 -21.61 32.54
N GLY A 28 -37.53 -22.27 31.62
CA GLY A 28 -38.96 -22.13 31.33
C GLY A 28 -39.21 -21.55 29.93
N GLY A 29 -39.88 -22.18 28.98
CA GLY A 29 -40.73 -23.36 28.98
C GLY A 29 -41.97 -23.10 28.11
N ASN A 30 -42.29 -24.06 27.22
CA ASN A 30 -43.61 -24.37 26.63
C ASN A 30 -44.29 -23.38 25.66
N SER A 31 -45.15 -23.76 24.70
CA SER A 31 -45.45 -24.97 23.89
C SER A 31 -46.84 -24.75 23.24
N GLY A 32 -47.08 -25.30 22.03
CA GLY A 32 -48.43 -25.58 21.46
C GLY A 32 -48.78 -24.73 20.22
N ALA A 33 -48.87 -25.24 18.97
CA ALA A 33 -49.69 -26.32 18.38
C ALA A 33 -51.21 -26.06 18.52
N ALA A 34 -52.12 -26.29 17.56
CA ALA A 34 -52.11 -26.67 16.15
C ALA A 34 -53.56 -26.56 15.58
N ARG A 35 -53.67 -26.38 14.25
CA ARG A 35 -54.58 -27.07 13.29
C ARG A 35 -56.13 -27.07 13.46
N ARG A 36 -56.76 -26.77 12.30
CA ARG A 36 -57.71 -27.57 11.46
C ARG A 36 -59.18 -27.11 11.34
N VAL A 37 -59.53 -26.81 10.08
CA VAL A 37 -60.85 -26.92 9.40
C VAL A 37 -61.25 -28.41 9.25
N PRO A 38 -62.51 -28.80 8.94
CA PRO A 38 -63.00 -28.79 7.53
C PRO A 38 -64.54 -28.74 7.30
N ALA A 39 -64.90 -28.77 6.00
CA ALA A 39 -66.15 -29.23 5.35
C ALA A 39 -67.25 -28.17 5.07
N ALA A 40 -68.04 -28.22 3.98
CA ALA A 40 -68.00 -28.85 2.65
C ALA A 40 -69.24 -28.34 1.86
N ALA A 41 -69.12 -28.23 0.53
CA ALA A 41 -70.15 -28.34 -0.52
C ALA A 41 -71.43 -27.45 -0.48
N THR A 42 -71.69 -26.73 -1.58
CA THR A 42 -72.69 -27.11 -2.61
C THR A 42 -72.74 -26.05 -3.72
N MET A 43 -72.58 -26.51 -4.96
CA MET A 43 -72.73 -25.79 -6.22
C MET A 43 -74.23 -25.72 -6.58
N LEU A 44 -74.75 -24.59 -7.06
CA LEU A 44 -75.87 -24.51 -8.04
C LEU A 44 -76.05 -23.06 -8.56
N TYR A 45 -76.63 -22.96 -9.75
CA TYR A 45 -76.44 -21.94 -10.80
C TYR A 45 -77.12 -20.56 -10.60
N ARG A 46 -76.34 -19.51 -10.91
CA ARG A 46 -76.58 -18.41 -11.89
C ARG A 46 -77.93 -17.63 -11.87
N THR A 47 -77.88 -16.35 -11.48
CA THR A 47 -78.56 -15.21 -12.16
C THR A 47 -77.71 -13.94 -12.02
N ALA A 48 -77.93 -12.99 -12.94
CA ALA A 48 -76.98 -11.99 -13.42
C ALA A 48 -76.91 -10.66 -12.65
N GLN A 49 -75.85 -9.89 -12.98
CA GLN A 49 -75.59 -8.43 -12.80
C GLN A 49 -74.58 -8.04 -11.70
N PRO A 50 -73.83 -6.93 -11.87
CA PRO A 50 -73.08 -6.46 -13.04
C PRO A 50 -71.56 -6.55 -12.79
N TYR A 51 -70.79 -6.34 -13.86
CA TYR A 51 -69.33 -6.21 -13.82
C TYR A 51 -68.91 -5.15 -12.80
N ASN A 52 -68.38 -5.58 -11.65
CA ASN A 52 -67.42 -4.76 -10.93
C ASN A 52 -66.16 -4.76 -11.80
N GLU A 53 -65.82 -3.60 -12.35
CA GLU A 53 -64.45 -3.29 -12.72
C GLU A 53 -63.58 -3.61 -11.51
N VAL A 54 -63.00 -4.81 -11.53
CA VAL A 54 -61.76 -5.06 -10.81
C VAL A 54 -60.80 -4.07 -11.46
N GLN A 55 -60.64 -2.92 -10.83
CA GLN A 55 -59.51 -2.05 -11.07
C GLN A 55 -58.29 -2.96 -11.01
N ASP A 56 -57.81 -3.32 -12.20
CA ASP A 56 -56.52 -3.91 -12.40
C ASP A 56 -55.55 -2.86 -11.89
N ARG A 57 -55.29 -2.91 -10.57
CA ARG A 57 -54.10 -2.35 -9.96
C ARG A 57 -52.97 -3.21 -10.50
N SER A 58 -52.70 -3.06 -11.79
CA SER A 58 -51.49 -3.47 -12.43
C SER A 58 -50.42 -2.81 -11.57
N ARG A 59 -49.81 -3.60 -10.68
CA ARG A 59 -48.63 -3.20 -9.96
C ARG A 59 -47.68 -2.79 -11.07
N SER A 60 -47.53 -1.49 -11.29
CA SER A 60 -46.53 -0.94 -12.20
C SER A 60 -45.25 -1.70 -11.90
N ALA A 61 -44.88 -2.63 -12.78
CA ALA A 61 -43.76 -3.52 -12.54
C ALA A 61 -42.57 -2.60 -12.22
N ARG A 62 -42.05 -2.69 -10.99
CA ARG A 62 -40.96 -1.84 -10.55
C ARG A 62 -39.79 -2.11 -11.51
N LYS A 63 -39.55 -1.18 -12.44
CA LYS A 63 -38.48 -1.31 -13.42
C LYS A 63 -37.17 -1.01 -12.70
N MET A 64 -36.29 -2.00 -12.65
CA MET A 64 -34.91 -1.83 -12.19
C MET A 64 -34.10 -1.20 -13.32
N LYS A 65 -33.26 -0.21 -12.99
CA LYS A 65 -32.30 0.38 -13.93
C LYS A 65 -30.96 -0.34 -13.78
N LYS A 66 -30.29 -0.59 -14.90
CA LYS A 66 -28.88 -0.99 -14.89
C LYS A 66 -28.04 0.23 -14.51
N GLN A 67 -27.02 0.03 -13.70
CA GLN A 67 -26.03 1.05 -13.34
C GLN A 67 -24.66 0.59 -13.82
N ARG A 68 -23.76 1.53 -14.10
CA ARG A 68 -22.34 1.23 -14.31
C ARG A 68 -21.76 0.73 -12.98
N ILE A 69 -20.90 -0.28 -13.06
CA ILE A 69 -20.22 -0.85 -11.90
C ILE A 69 -19.11 0.09 -11.42
N LEU A 70 -18.36 0.65 -12.37
CA LEU A 70 -17.23 1.55 -12.13
C LEU A 70 -17.43 2.93 -12.78
N ASP A 71 -16.90 3.94 -12.09
CA ASP A 71 -16.73 5.29 -12.63
C ASP A 71 -15.44 5.42 -13.47
N GLY A 72 -15.05 6.65 -13.81
CA GLY A 72 -13.89 6.91 -14.67
C GLY A 72 -12.55 6.56 -14.01
N SER A 73 -12.32 7.02 -12.78
CA SER A 73 -11.06 6.79 -12.07
C SER A 73 -10.98 5.35 -11.57
N GLU A 74 -12.09 4.77 -11.13
CA GLU A 74 -12.17 3.34 -10.82
C GLU A 74 -11.87 2.48 -12.06
N SER A 75 -12.43 2.80 -13.24
CA SER A 75 -12.12 2.07 -14.47
C SER A 75 -10.63 2.16 -14.84
N ARG A 76 -10.01 3.34 -14.66
CA ARG A 76 -8.58 3.53 -14.91
C ARG A 76 -7.73 2.70 -13.94
N THR A 77 -8.09 2.68 -12.66
CA THR A 77 -7.46 1.83 -11.65
C THR A 77 -7.57 0.36 -12.02
N GLU A 78 -8.75 -0.11 -12.45
CA GLU A 78 -8.93 -1.49 -12.88
C GLU A 78 -8.03 -1.85 -14.08
N ASP A 79 -8.02 -1.01 -15.11
CA ASP A 79 -7.22 -1.23 -16.31
C ASP A 79 -5.73 -1.33 -15.98
N MET A 80 -5.23 -0.46 -15.10
CA MET A 80 -3.83 -0.48 -14.65
C MET A 80 -3.50 -1.71 -13.82
N LEU A 81 -4.35 -2.09 -12.87
CA LEU A 81 -4.16 -3.32 -12.09
C LEU A 81 -4.16 -4.55 -12.98
N ARG A 82 -5.09 -4.63 -13.94
CA ARG A 82 -5.17 -5.75 -14.90
C ARG A 82 -3.94 -5.82 -15.79
N ALA A 83 -3.46 -4.67 -16.28
CA ALA A 83 -2.25 -4.62 -17.10
C ALA A 83 -1.00 -5.04 -16.30
N ALA A 84 -0.83 -4.53 -15.08
CA ALA A 84 0.31 -4.86 -14.24
C ALA A 84 0.34 -6.32 -13.76
N LEU A 85 -0.83 -6.96 -13.66
CA LEU A 85 -0.97 -8.36 -13.27
C LEU A 85 -1.09 -9.33 -14.47
N ASP A 86 -1.04 -8.83 -15.70
CA ASP A 86 -1.22 -9.68 -16.89
C ASP A 86 -0.13 -10.77 -16.96
N GLY A 87 -0.52 -11.99 -17.31
CA GLY A 87 0.40 -13.14 -17.36
C GLY A 87 0.86 -13.72 -16.01
N THR A 88 0.57 -13.08 -14.88
CA THR A 88 1.02 -13.55 -13.54
C THR A 88 0.09 -14.61 -12.92
N GLY A 89 -1.12 -14.76 -13.46
CA GLY A 89 -2.18 -15.62 -12.93
C GLY A 89 -3.02 -15.00 -11.80
N TYR A 90 -2.60 -13.86 -11.25
CA TYR A 90 -3.40 -13.10 -10.29
C TYR A 90 -4.69 -12.57 -10.94
N ARG A 91 -5.70 -12.31 -10.09
CA ARG A 91 -7.02 -11.86 -10.52
C ARG A 91 -7.40 -10.58 -9.79
N VAL A 92 -8.06 -9.68 -10.53
CA VAL A 92 -8.66 -8.45 -10.00
C VAL A 92 -10.18 -8.61 -9.96
N PHE A 93 -10.75 -8.48 -8.77
CA PHE A 93 -12.19 -8.45 -8.54
C PHE A 93 -12.63 -7.04 -8.16
N ALA A 94 -13.53 -6.46 -8.95
CA ALA A 94 -14.09 -5.15 -8.67
C ALA A 94 -15.35 -5.24 -7.80
N ARG A 95 -15.59 -4.24 -6.94
CA ARG A 95 -16.80 -4.07 -6.11
C ARG A 95 -17.16 -5.33 -5.30
N LEU A 96 -16.17 -5.91 -4.63
CA LEU A 96 -16.37 -7.17 -3.92
C LEU A 96 -16.89 -6.90 -2.49
N PRO A 97 -18.06 -7.44 -2.08
CA PRO A 97 -18.59 -7.21 -0.74
C PRO A 97 -17.67 -7.70 0.36
N LEU A 98 -17.45 -6.89 1.38
CA LEU A 98 -16.57 -7.21 2.51
C LEU A 98 -16.99 -8.52 3.18
N GLY A 99 -18.29 -8.74 3.39
CA GLY A 99 -18.80 -9.96 4.02
C GLY A 99 -18.59 -11.26 3.21
N LYS A 100 -18.19 -11.17 1.93
CA LYS A 100 -17.76 -12.33 1.14
C LYS A 100 -16.27 -12.63 1.28
N LEU A 101 -15.50 -11.62 1.68
CA LEU A 101 -14.04 -11.68 1.81
C LEU A 101 -13.63 -12.02 3.24
N LEU A 102 -14.22 -11.31 4.19
CA LEU A 102 -13.78 -11.33 5.58
C LEU A 102 -14.75 -12.19 6.38
N GLN A 103 -14.20 -13.22 7.01
CA GLN A 103 -14.94 -14.05 7.95
C GLN A 103 -14.53 -13.69 9.37
N ARG A 104 -15.52 -13.64 10.26
CA ARG A 104 -15.26 -13.34 11.66
C ARG A 104 -14.71 -14.57 12.36
N GLU A 105 -13.51 -14.45 12.91
CA GLU A 105 -12.97 -15.44 13.84
C GLU A 105 -13.84 -15.55 15.10
N PRO A 106 -14.09 -16.75 15.65
CA PRO A 106 -14.91 -16.92 16.86
C PRO A 106 -14.40 -16.15 18.08
N SER A 107 -13.10 -15.85 18.14
CA SER A 107 -12.47 -15.08 19.21
C SER A 107 -12.67 -13.57 19.09
N GLU A 108 -13.05 -13.06 17.91
CA GLU A 108 -13.17 -11.64 17.66
C GLU A 108 -14.59 -11.12 17.93
N THR A 109 -14.67 -10.06 18.72
CA THR A 109 -15.93 -9.43 19.09
C THR A 109 -16.09 -8.14 18.31
N LEU A 110 -16.95 -8.17 17.29
CA LEU A 110 -17.29 -6.98 16.50
C LEU A 110 -18.47 -6.22 17.10
N SER A 111 -18.38 -4.89 17.08
CA SER A 111 -19.49 -4.00 17.41
C SER A 111 -20.71 -4.27 16.52
N LYS A 112 -21.90 -3.81 16.92
CA LYS A 112 -23.11 -3.95 16.07
C LYS A 112 -22.95 -3.20 14.76
N GLU A 113 -22.29 -2.06 14.80
CA GLU A 113 -22.05 -1.21 13.63
C GLU A 113 -21.08 -1.87 12.66
N ASP A 114 -19.96 -2.39 13.16
CA ASP A 114 -18.97 -3.08 12.32
C ASP A 114 -19.55 -4.33 11.66
N ARG A 115 -20.41 -5.07 12.38
CA ARG A 115 -21.13 -6.21 11.79
C ARG A 115 -22.05 -5.79 10.65
N ARG A 116 -22.84 -4.74 10.86
CA ARG A 116 -23.72 -4.22 9.81
C ARG A 116 -22.92 -3.67 8.63
N PHE A 117 -21.79 -3.02 8.92
CA PHE A 117 -20.91 -2.46 7.90
C PHE A 117 -20.27 -3.57 7.06
N LEU A 118 -19.78 -4.64 7.70
CA LEU A 118 -19.25 -5.82 7.03
C LEU A 118 -20.24 -6.43 6.01
N GLU A 119 -21.53 -6.47 6.37
CA GLU A 119 -22.60 -7.02 5.52
C GLU A 119 -23.02 -6.10 4.36
N SER A 120 -22.72 -4.81 4.43
CA SER A 120 -23.28 -3.79 3.52
C SER A 120 -22.25 -2.96 2.76
N SER A 121 -20.96 -3.17 3.02
CA SER A 121 -19.86 -2.44 2.40
C SER A 121 -19.12 -3.32 1.38
N GLU A 122 -18.42 -2.66 0.46
CA GLU A 122 -17.66 -3.30 -0.62
C GLU A 122 -16.25 -2.69 -0.67
N LEU A 123 -15.31 -3.48 -1.21
CA LEU A 123 -13.99 -2.99 -1.61
C LEU A 123 -14.00 -2.68 -3.10
N ASP A 124 -13.38 -1.57 -3.50
CA ASP A 124 -13.35 -1.18 -4.91
C ASP A 124 -12.63 -2.23 -5.76
N PHE A 125 -11.45 -2.67 -5.32
CA PHE A 125 -10.69 -3.73 -5.96
C PHE A 125 -10.09 -4.68 -4.93
N VAL A 126 -10.07 -5.97 -5.27
CA VAL A 126 -9.32 -7.00 -4.55
C VAL A 126 -8.43 -7.74 -5.54
N VAL A 127 -7.15 -7.79 -5.21
CA VAL A 127 -6.16 -8.62 -5.89
C VAL A 127 -6.09 -9.96 -5.16
N ALA A 128 -6.18 -11.03 -5.93
CA ALA A 128 -6.20 -12.38 -5.40
C ALA A 128 -5.32 -13.33 -6.22
N THR A 129 -4.87 -14.40 -5.58
CA THR A 129 -4.10 -15.49 -6.22
C THR A 129 -4.93 -16.18 -7.30
N PRO A 130 -4.34 -17.06 -8.14
CA PRO A 130 -5.09 -17.88 -9.10
C PRO A 130 -6.23 -18.69 -8.48
N GLU A 131 -6.07 -19.13 -7.22
CA GLU A 131 -7.06 -19.86 -6.41
C GLU A 131 -8.15 -18.95 -5.82
N SER A 132 -8.11 -17.65 -6.14
CA SER A 132 -9.02 -16.61 -5.65
C SER A 132 -8.90 -16.36 -4.14
N MET A 133 -7.71 -16.55 -3.57
CA MET A 133 -7.39 -16.12 -2.21
C MET A 133 -7.00 -14.63 -2.21
N PRO A 134 -7.66 -13.76 -1.42
CA PRO A 134 -7.33 -12.34 -1.36
C PRO A 134 -5.92 -12.10 -0.79
N GLU A 135 -5.13 -11.29 -1.49
CA GLU A 135 -3.77 -10.90 -1.07
C GLU A 135 -3.73 -9.43 -0.65
N CYS A 136 -4.46 -8.56 -1.36
CA CYS A 136 -4.62 -7.16 -0.99
C CYS A 136 -5.88 -6.55 -1.59
N ALA A 137 -6.22 -5.36 -1.09
CA ALA A 137 -7.29 -4.54 -1.62
C ALA A 137 -6.77 -3.14 -1.99
N VAL A 138 -7.42 -2.54 -2.98
CA VAL A 138 -7.14 -1.18 -3.45
C VAL A 138 -8.46 -0.40 -3.45
N GLU A 139 -8.46 0.77 -2.84
CA GLU A 139 -9.55 1.73 -2.77
C GLU A 139 -9.15 3.02 -3.47
N PHE A 140 -10.05 3.56 -4.30
CA PHE A 140 -9.80 4.85 -4.93
C PHE A 140 -10.50 5.96 -4.13
N ASP A 141 -9.70 6.85 -3.55
CA ASP A 141 -10.15 8.01 -2.79
C ASP A 141 -10.31 9.20 -3.75
N GLY A 142 -11.56 9.51 -4.09
CA GLY A 142 -11.88 10.68 -4.91
C GLY A 142 -11.63 12.01 -4.18
N PRO A 143 -11.48 13.13 -4.91
CA PRO A 143 -11.14 14.44 -4.34
C PRO A 143 -12.24 15.07 -3.47
N PHE A 144 -13.45 14.51 -3.44
CA PHE A 144 -14.62 15.08 -2.75
C PHE A 144 -14.91 14.46 -1.37
N HIS A 145 -13.95 13.75 -0.78
CA HIS A 145 -14.13 13.03 0.49
C HIS A 145 -13.81 13.93 1.70
N GLN A 146 -14.72 14.86 2.05
CA GLN A 146 -14.59 15.71 3.24
C GLN A 146 -15.88 15.80 4.09
N LEU A 147 -16.61 14.70 4.21
CA LEU A 147 -17.74 14.61 5.15
C LEU A 147 -17.37 13.67 6.30
N ASP A 148 -17.67 14.08 7.53
CA ASP A 148 -17.42 13.31 8.76
C ASP A 148 -17.99 11.88 8.69
N GLU A 149 -19.10 11.69 7.98
CA GLU A 149 -19.69 10.37 7.76
C GLU A 149 -18.80 9.45 6.92
N GLN A 150 -18.10 9.97 5.91
CA GLN A 150 -17.20 9.17 5.08
C GLN A 150 -15.96 8.79 5.88
N ALA A 151 -15.39 9.70 6.66
CA ALA A 151 -14.26 9.40 7.54
C ALA A 151 -14.60 8.26 8.52
N ALA A 152 -15.79 8.28 9.12
CA ALA A 152 -16.26 7.21 10.01
C ALA A 152 -16.47 5.86 9.29
N ARG A 153 -16.84 5.88 7.99
CA ARG A 153 -16.94 4.66 7.17
C ARG A 153 -15.55 4.11 6.81
N ASP A 154 -14.63 4.99 6.44
CA ASP A 154 -13.26 4.64 6.08
C ASP A 154 -12.53 4.02 7.28
N VAL A 155 -12.64 4.64 8.47
CA VAL A 155 -12.10 4.08 9.72
C VAL A 155 -12.60 2.65 9.98
N ARG A 156 -13.90 2.39 9.79
CA ARG A 156 -14.46 1.03 9.95
C ARG A 156 -13.92 0.07 8.90
N LYS A 157 -13.80 0.51 7.64
CA LYS A 157 -13.25 -0.31 6.54
C LYS A 157 -11.78 -0.66 6.81
N ASN A 158 -10.96 0.32 7.19
CA ASN A 158 -9.56 0.15 7.55
C ASN A 158 -9.42 -0.85 8.71
N ARG A 159 -10.21 -0.67 9.78
CA ARG A 159 -10.21 -1.56 10.95
C ARG A 159 -10.56 -2.99 10.57
N LEU A 160 -11.61 -3.20 9.78
CA LEU A 160 -12.03 -4.54 9.38
C LEU A 160 -10.98 -5.25 8.51
N CYS A 161 -10.33 -4.53 7.58
CA CYS A 161 -9.24 -5.08 6.79
C CYS A 161 -8.02 -5.40 7.66
N SER A 162 -7.66 -4.50 8.59
CA SER A 162 -6.57 -4.71 9.55
C SER A 162 -6.81 -5.93 10.44
N LEU A 163 -8.02 -6.11 10.97
CA LEU A 163 -8.40 -7.29 11.77
C LEU A 163 -8.30 -8.59 10.98
N ALA A 164 -8.51 -8.53 9.66
CA ALA A 164 -8.39 -9.68 8.76
C ALA A 164 -6.98 -9.88 8.19
N ASN A 165 -6.01 -9.05 8.58
CA ASN A 165 -4.67 -9.01 8.00
C ASN A 165 -4.69 -8.91 6.46
N LEU A 166 -5.64 -8.13 5.92
CA LEU A 166 -5.74 -7.83 4.49
C LEU A 166 -5.15 -6.43 4.26
N PRO A 167 -3.98 -6.32 3.61
CA PRO A 167 -3.42 -5.04 3.20
C PRO A 167 -4.42 -4.23 2.37
N LEU A 168 -4.52 -2.94 2.66
CA LEU A 168 -5.47 -2.03 2.03
C LEU A 168 -4.74 -0.78 1.54
N TRP A 169 -4.52 -0.67 0.24
CA TRP A 169 -3.97 0.54 -0.37
C TRP A 169 -5.11 1.51 -0.69
N ARG A 170 -5.04 2.72 -0.15
CA ARG A 170 -5.92 3.81 -0.54
C ARG A 170 -5.14 4.73 -1.47
N ILE A 171 -5.57 4.83 -2.72
CA ILE A 171 -4.90 5.57 -3.77
C ILE A 171 -5.76 6.74 -4.24
N THR A 172 -5.11 7.72 -4.86
CA THR A 172 -5.73 8.92 -5.45
C THR A 172 -5.28 9.03 -6.90
N ASP A 173 -5.64 10.13 -7.57
CA ASP A 173 -5.11 10.43 -8.91
C ASP A 173 -3.58 10.53 -8.93
N THR A 174 -2.93 10.84 -7.79
CA THR A 174 -1.46 10.91 -7.65
C THR A 174 -0.81 9.58 -8.02
N GLU A 175 -1.33 8.47 -7.49
CA GLU A 175 -0.77 7.15 -7.73
C GLU A 175 -1.06 6.61 -9.14
N LEU A 176 -2.04 7.22 -9.83
CA LEU A 176 -2.39 6.93 -11.22
C LEU A 176 -1.62 7.82 -12.22
N GLU A 177 -0.93 8.87 -11.75
CA GLU A 177 -0.18 9.78 -12.60
C GLU A 177 1.02 9.08 -13.26
N GLY A 178 1.25 9.40 -14.53
CA GLY A 178 2.29 8.77 -15.34
C GLY A 178 3.64 9.47 -15.22
N PHE A 179 4.64 8.74 -14.76
CA PHE A 179 6.06 9.12 -14.69
C PHE A 179 6.86 8.32 -15.73
N ASP A 180 7.24 8.94 -16.85
CA ASP A 180 7.97 8.27 -17.96
C ASP A 180 7.37 6.89 -18.35
N ARG A 181 6.03 6.85 -18.47
CA ARG A 181 5.17 5.69 -18.80
C ARG A 181 4.91 4.68 -17.68
N TYR A 182 5.44 4.89 -16.48
CA TYR A 182 5.08 4.11 -15.30
C TYR A 182 4.15 4.90 -14.39
N THR A 183 3.43 4.21 -13.52
CA THR A 183 2.67 4.86 -12.43
C THR A 183 3.15 4.33 -11.09
N ILE A 184 2.84 5.04 -10.01
CA ILE A 184 3.17 4.55 -8.66
C ILE A 184 2.39 3.26 -8.36
N LEU A 185 1.13 3.17 -8.78
CA LEU A 185 0.34 1.93 -8.60
C LEU A 185 0.96 0.73 -9.33
N GLU A 186 1.38 0.92 -10.59
CA GLU A 186 2.07 -0.14 -11.35
C GLU A 186 3.37 -0.56 -10.65
N PHE A 187 4.14 0.41 -10.14
CA PHE A 187 5.36 0.13 -9.39
C PHE A 187 5.10 -0.67 -8.10
N ILE A 188 4.05 -0.29 -7.34
CA ILE A 188 3.61 -1.04 -6.14
C ILE A 188 3.31 -2.49 -6.51
N VAL A 189 2.54 -2.73 -7.57
CA VAL A 189 2.17 -4.08 -8.00
C VAL A 189 3.39 -4.88 -8.45
N MET A 190 4.26 -4.29 -9.27
CA MET A 190 5.48 -4.94 -9.75
C MET A 190 6.39 -5.38 -8.60
N ARG A 191 6.60 -4.50 -7.62
CA ARG A 191 7.45 -4.84 -6.47
C ARG A 191 6.82 -5.90 -5.58
N PHE A 192 5.52 -5.85 -5.37
CA PHE A 192 4.83 -6.93 -4.66
C PHE A 192 5.05 -8.28 -5.35
N LEU A 193 4.89 -8.35 -6.67
CA LEU A 193 5.12 -9.59 -7.43
C LEU A 193 6.58 -10.06 -7.32
N ALA A 194 7.55 -9.16 -7.50
CA ALA A 194 8.97 -9.49 -7.37
C ALA A 194 9.31 -10.01 -5.97
N TRP A 195 8.76 -9.40 -4.91
CA TRP A 195 8.95 -9.88 -3.55
C TRP A 195 8.41 -11.30 -3.36
N ARG A 196 7.26 -11.62 -3.95
CA ARG A 196 6.68 -12.97 -3.89
C ARG A 196 7.57 -14.03 -4.53
N GLU A 197 8.32 -13.67 -5.57
CA GLU A 197 9.22 -14.58 -6.27
C GLU A 197 10.59 -14.69 -5.59
N GLU A 198 11.11 -13.59 -5.05
CA GLU A 198 12.52 -13.48 -4.65
C GLU A 198 12.75 -13.59 -3.14
N SER A 199 11.75 -13.30 -2.31
CA SER A 199 11.95 -13.17 -0.85
C SER A 199 12.47 -14.44 -0.18
N GLU A 200 12.08 -15.63 -0.65
CA GLU A 200 12.61 -16.90 -0.13
C GLU A 200 14.11 -17.08 -0.42
N ASP A 201 14.56 -16.67 -1.62
CA ASP A 201 15.97 -16.74 -1.99
C ASP A 201 16.81 -15.71 -1.23
N ILE A 202 16.30 -14.48 -1.08
CA ILE A 202 16.93 -13.45 -0.26
C ILE A 202 17.15 -13.95 1.17
N ASN A 203 16.09 -14.49 1.79
CA ASN A 203 16.17 -15.05 3.13
C ASN A 203 17.16 -16.21 3.22
N ARG A 204 17.21 -17.09 2.21
CA ARG A 204 18.17 -18.20 2.17
C ARG A 204 19.61 -17.69 2.13
N ARG A 205 19.91 -16.71 1.28
CA ARG A 205 21.23 -16.08 1.20
C ARG A 205 21.64 -15.41 2.52
N ILE A 206 20.71 -14.77 3.21
CA ILE A 206 20.95 -14.17 4.54
C ILE A 206 21.25 -15.26 5.58
N VAL A 207 20.48 -16.34 5.62
CA VAL A 207 20.73 -17.47 6.52
C VAL A 207 22.09 -18.11 6.25
N ASP A 208 22.43 -18.32 4.98
CA ASP A 208 23.73 -18.85 4.58
C ASP A 208 24.86 -17.92 5.04
N TYR A 209 24.73 -16.61 4.83
CA TYR A 209 25.68 -15.61 5.31
C TYR A 209 25.86 -15.67 6.84
N ILE A 210 24.76 -15.63 7.61
CA ILE A 210 24.78 -15.71 9.08
C ILE A 210 25.46 -17.00 9.56
N SER A 211 25.28 -18.11 8.83
CA SER A 211 25.89 -19.40 9.20
C SER A 211 27.42 -19.41 9.13
N THR A 212 28.02 -18.49 8.36
CA THR A 212 29.47 -18.34 8.25
C THR A 212 30.11 -17.53 9.37
N LEU A 213 29.28 -16.85 10.19
CA LEU A 213 29.73 -15.93 11.23
C LEU A 213 29.91 -16.65 12.57
N ASP A 214 30.84 -16.14 13.37
CA ASP A 214 30.97 -16.51 14.78
C ASP A 214 29.92 -15.80 15.66
N GLU A 215 29.80 -16.21 16.93
CA GLU A 215 28.79 -15.64 17.84
C GLU A 215 29.00 -14.15 18.14
N THR A 216 30.26 -13.67 18.18
CA THR A 216 30.54 -12.25 18.42
C THR A 216 30.05 -11.40 17.24
N GLN A 217 30.28 -11.89 16.03
CA GLN A 217 29.80 -11.26 14.80
C GLN A 217 28.27 -11.27 14.72
N LYS A 218 27.61 -12.37 15.10
CA LYS A 218 26.14 -12.45 15.15
C LYS A 218 25.53 -11.47 16.15
N GLU A 219 26.14 -11.35 17.34
CA GLU A 219 25.70 -10.38 18.34
C GLU A 219 25.83 -8.93 17.83
N ALA A 220 26.89 -8.65 17.07
CA ALA A 220 27.08 -7.33 16.46
C ALA A 220 25.98 -6.96 15.45
N LEU A 221 25.44 -7.95 14.71
CA LEU A 221 24.38 -7.73 13.71
C LEU A 221 23.02 -7.34 14.30
N VAL A 222 22.83 -7.49 15.61
CA VAL A 222 21.59 -7.11 16.32
C VAL A 222 21.87 -6.18 17.49
N ALA A 223 23.07 -5.58 17.52
CA ALA A 223 23.53 -4.77 18.62
C ALA A 223 22.62 -3.54 18.83
N GLY A 224 22.27 -3.27 20.09
CA GLY A 224 21.36 -2.16 20.42
C GLY A 224 19.91 -2.37 19.99
N GLY A 225 19.53 -3.60 19.59
CA GLY A 225 18.17 -3.91 19.12
C GLY A 225 17.89 -3.42 17.71
N ILE A 226 18.92 -2.99 16.97
CA ILE A 226 18.85 -2.58 15.58
C ILE A 226 19.41 -3.73 14.73
N VAL A 227 18.63 -4.13 13.73
CA VAL A 227 19.06 -5.16 12.77
C VAL A 227 20.01 -4.51 11.77
N ASP A 228 21.18 -5.11 11.59
CA ASP A 228 22.15 -4.64 10.60
C ASP A 228 21.58 -4.78 9.18
N PRO A 229 21.73 -3.77 8.30
CA PRO A 229 21.20 -3.80 6.94
C PRO A 229 21.64 -5.02 6.11
N SER A 230 22.80 -5.62 6.43
CA SER A 230 23.29 -6.83 5.75
C SER A 230 22.44 -8.07 5.99
N ILE A 231 21.59 -8.08 7.03
CA ILE A 231 20.68 -9.20 7.34
C ILE A 231 19.20 -8.81 7.29
N ASP A 232 18.88 -7.60 6.80
CA ASP A 232 17.51 -7.18 6.54
C ASP A 232 17.10 -7.54 5.10
N PRO A 233 16.17 -8.50 4.89
CA PRO A 233 15.76 -8.88 3.54
C PRO A 233 15.12 -7.73 2.75
N THR A 234 14.52 -6.74 3.43
CA THR A 234 13.90 -5.57 2.80
C THR A 234 14.97 -4.71 2.15
N VAL A 235 16.07 -4.43 2.85
CA VAL A 235 17.20 -3.65 2.31
C VAL A 235 17.80 -4.31 1.06
N HIS A 236 18.00 -5.63 1.10
CA HIS A 236 18.53 -6.36 -0.07
C HIS A 236 17.59 -6.28 -1.27
N PHE A 237 16.28 -6.35 -1.02
CA PHE A 237 15.27 -6.21 -2.05
C PHE A 237 15.19 -4.77 -2.60
N ASP A 238 15.20 -3.76 -1.75
CA ASP A 238 15.10 -2.35 -2.13
C ASP A 238 16.23 -1.92 -3.08
N ILE A 239 17.46 -2.35 -2.78
CA ILE A 239 18.63 -2.10 -3.62
C ILE A 239 18.45 -2.71 -5.03
N ALA A 240 17.83 -3.88 -5.11
CA ALA A 240 17.62 -4.59 -6.38
C ALA A 240 16.42 -4.04 -7.18
N HIS A 241 15.45 -3.41 -6.51
CA HIS A 241 14.17 -2.97 -7.08
C HIS A 241 13.90 -1.46 -6.93
N PRO A 242 14.81 -0.57 -7.38
CA PRO A 242 14.54 0.87 -7.35
C PRO A 242 13.37 1.24 -8.28
N PHE A 243 12.87 2.47 -8.18
CA PHE A 243 11.87 2.98 -9.08
C PHE A 243 12.32 2.80 -10.54
N PRO A 244 11.47 2.19 -11.40
CA PRO A 244 11.76 2.07 -12.82
C PRO A 244 12.10 3.45 -13.39
N ARG A 245 13.05 3.49 -14.34
CA ARG A 245 13.50 4.72 -15.02
C ARG A 245 14.45 5.62 -14.25
N THR A 246 14.71 5.46 -12.94
CA THR A 246 15.75 6.27 -12.27
C THR A 246 17.10 6.16 -12.98
N THR A 247 17.49 4.93 -13.33
CA THR A 247 18.68 4.65 -14.13
C THR A 247 18.60 5.20 -15.56
N ASP A 248 17.42 5.23 -16.17
CA ASP A 248 17.23 5.82 -17.50
C ASP A 248 17.40 7.35 -17.49
N VAL A 249 16.89 8.04 -16.47
CA VAL A 249 17.10 9.50 -16.31
C VAL A 249 18.59 9.76 -16.08
N ALA A 250 19.23 9.01 -15.18
CA ALA A 250 20.67 9.13 -14.92
C ALA A 250 21.50 8.88 -16.18
N LYS A 251 21.11 7.89 -17.01
CA LYS A 251 21.74 7.63 -18.31
C LYS A 251 21.55 8.79 -19.29
N ARG A 252 20.35 9.36 -19.40
CA ARG A 252 20.10 10.52 -20.29
C ARG A 252 20.87 11.77 -19.85
N LEU A 253 20.95 12.03 -18.54
CA LEU A 253 21.80 13.07 -17.96
C LEU A 253 23.26 12.91 -18.37
N LEU A 254 23.76 11.68 -18.31
CA LEU A 254 25.13 11.36 -18.72
C LEU A 254 25.34 11.52 -20.23
N GLU A 255 24.46 10.96 -21.05
CA GLU A 255 24.59 10.93 -22.52
C GLU A 255 24.36 12.29 -23.17
N ARG A 256 23.35 13.06 -22.72
CA ARG A 256 22.93 14.32 -23.36
C ARG A 256 23.56 15.56 -22.74
N HIS A 257 23.85 15.52 -21.44
CA HIS A 257 24.32 16.70 -20.70
C HIS A 257 25.71 16.52 -20.07
N ARG A 258 26.32 15.32 -20.18
CA ARG A 258 27.61 14.99 -19.57
C ARG A 258 27.61 15.24 -18.05
N ILE A 259 26.46 15.04 -17.41
CA ILE A 259 26.28 15.13 -15.94
C ILE A 259 26.38 13.71 -15.37
N VAL A 260 27.36 13.48 -14.50
CA VAL A 260 27.59 12.16 -13.87
C VAL A 260 26.85 12.06 -12.53
N SER A 261 26.27 10.90 -12.22
CA SER A 261 25.78 10.57 -10.88
C SER A 261 26.28 9.19 -10.46
N LEU A 262 26.15 8.85 -9.17
CA LEU A 262 26.47 7.50 -8.69
C LEU A 262 25.60 6.43 -9.38
N VAL A 263 24.30 6.72 -9.56
CA VAL A 263 23.35 5.84 -10.27
C VAL A 263 23.75 5.61 -11.73
N ALA A 264 24.45 6.56 -12.36
CA ALA A 264 24.93 6.41 -13.74
C ALA A 264 26.21 5.55 -13.86
N GLN A 265 26.81 5.11 -12.75
CA GLN A 265 28.08 4.38 -12.74
C GLN A 265 28.12 3.16 -13.69
N PRO A 266 27.08 2.32 -13.80
CA PRO A 266 27.07 1.20 -14.74
C PRO A 266 27.27 1.59 -16.21
N PHE A 267 26.90 2.82 -16.58
CA PHE A 267 26.95 3.31 -17.97
C PHE A 267 28.26 4.04 -18.30
N LEU A 268 29.06 4.42 -17.31
CA LEU A 268 30.29 5.19 -17.52
C LEU A 268 31.28 4.48 -18.44
N LYS A 269 31.45 3.17 -18.31
CA LYS A 269 32.37 2.38 -19.15
C LYS A 269 32.00 2.42 -20.63
N ALA A 270 30.71 2.51 -20.96
CA ALA A 270 30.24 2.59 -22.33
C ALA A 270 30.39 4.01 -22.92
N ILE A 271 30.39 5.03 -22.06
CA ILE A 271 30.31 6.44 -22.48
C ILE A 271 31.65 7.18 -22.37
N SER A 272 32.62 6.73 -21.56
CA SER A 272 33.95 7.36 -21.53
C SER A 272 35.11 6.44 -21.15
N PRO A 273 36.09 6.34 -22.06
CA PRO A 273 37.49 6.40 -21.66
C PRO A 273 38.27 7.60 -22.26
N GLN A 274 37.65 8.54 -22.98
CA GLN A 274 38.40 9.55 -23.76
C GLN A 274 38.14 11.03 -23.44
N GLU A 275 37.06 11.39 -22.74
CA GLU A 275 36.80 12.80 -22.39
C GLU A 275 36.47 12.93 -20.91
N PRO A 276 37.07 13.92 -20.22
CA PRO A 276 36.83 14.12 -18.80
C PRO A 276 35.52 14.87 -18.55
N PHE A 277 34.84 14.49 -17.48
CA PHE A 277 33.63 15.13 -17.00
C PHE A 277 33.96 16.37 -16.17
N ARG A 278 32.99 17.29 -16.10
CA ARG A 278 33.05 18.47 -15.24
C ARG A 278 31.81 18.66 -14.40
N LEU A 279 30.66 18.13 -14.81
CA LEU A 279 29.42 18.23 -14.06
C LEU A 279 29.08 16.89 -13.41
N PHE A 280 28.60 16.95 -12.19
CA PHE A 280 28.01 15.81 -11.50
C PHE A 280 26.79 16.26 -10.70
N CYS A 281 25.83 15.35 -10.53
CA CYS A 281 24.68 15.58 -9.69
C CYS A 281 24.60 14.56 -8.57
N ASP A 282 24.20 15.07 -7.42
CA ASP A 282 23.86 14.29 -6.25
C ASP A 282 22.40 14.54 -5.96
N VAL A 283 21.62 13.46 -5.98
CA VAL A 283 20.26 13.44 -5.45
C VAL A 283 20.39 12.79 -4.07
N PHE A 284 19.98 13.52 -3.04
CA PHE A 284 20.16 13.05 -1.67
C PHE A 284 19.08 12.02 -1.35
N ALA A 285 19.46 10.99 -0.58
CA ALA A 285 18.50 10.23 0.21
C ALA A 285 17.61 11.20 1.02
N PRO A 286 16.37 10.83 1.35
CA PRO A 286 15.41 11.66 2.09
C PRO A 286 16.09 12.53 3.15
N SER A 287 16.20 13.83 2.90
CA SER A 287 16.93 14.71 3.82
C SER A 287 16.11 15.03 5.06
N GLN A 288 14.79 14.93 4.92
CA GLN A 288 13.79 15.07 5.97
C GLN A 288 12.60 14.17 5.65
N GLU A 289 12.16 13.44 6.66
CA GLU A 289 10.89 12.72 6.65
C GLU A 289 9.99 13.28 7.73
N ARG A 290 8.71 13.45 7.41
CA ARG A 290 7.70 13.86 8.38
C ARG A 290 6.36 13.25 8.05
N PHE A 291 5.54 13.08 9.07
CA PHE A 291 4.13 12.74 8.90
C PHE A 291 3.29 14.01 8.88
N ASP A 292 2.40 14.11 7.90
CA ASP A 292 1.36 15.14 7.81
C ASP A 292 0.00 14.44 7.89
N GLY A 293 -0.51 14.34 9.12
CA GLY A 293 -1.65 13.48 9.41
C GLY A 293 -1.30 12.00 9.16
N HIS A 294 -1.95 11.39 8.17
CA HIS A 294 -1.75 9.99 7.79
C HIS A 294 -0.82 9.80 6.59
N ASP A 295 -0.35 10.89 5.99
CA ASP A 295 0.54 10.85 4.84
C ASP A 295 2.01 11.00 5.29
N LEU A 296 2.90 10.21 4.70
CA LEU A 296 4.33 10.40 4.78
C LEU A 296 4.73 11.45 3.74
N VAL A 297 5.49 12.45 4.18
CA VAL A 297 6.09 13.46 3.32
C VAL A 297 7.60 13.33 3.40
N VAL A 298 8.20 13.01 2.25
CA VAL A 298 9.65 12.88 2.07
C VAL A 298 10.16 14.06 1.28
N ARG A 299 11.12 14.78 1.85
CA ARG A 299 11.85 15.82 1.14
C ARG A 299 13.09 15.21 0.48
N CYS A 300 13.20 15.36 -0.83
CA CYS A 300 14.39 15.02 -1.59
C CYS A 300 15.07 16.31 -2.08
N ASP A 301 16.29 16.55 -1.62
CA ASP A 301 17.13 17.62 -2.12
C ASP A 301 17.99 17.10 -3.30
N TYR A 302 18.38 18.00 -4.19
CA TYR A 302 19.34 17.69 -5.25
C TYR A 302 20.30 18.85 -5.47
N ILE A 303 21.53 18.53 -5.87
CA ILE A 303 22.58 19.49 -6.19
C ILE A 303 23.26 19.07 -7.49
N VAL A 304 23.55 20.04 -8.35
CA VAL A 304 24.45 19.90 -9.49
C VAL A 304 25.68 20.75 -9.23
N SER A 305 26.83 20.10 -9.32
CA SER A 305 28.14 20.69 -9.04
C SER A 305 29.04 20.64 -10.26
N ARG A 306 29.82 21.70 -10.45
CA ARG A 306 30.90 21.80 -11.43
C ARG A 306 32.23 21.61 -10.73
N SER A 307 32.93 20.54 -11.08
CA SER A 307 34.29 20.29 -10.65
C SER A 307 35.25 21.30 -11.29
N ARG A 308 36.14 21.87 -10.48
CA ARG A 308 37.19 22.79 -10.95
C ARG A 308 38.19 22.07 -11.85
N GLU A 309 38.57 20.86 -11.46
CA GLU A 309 39.41 19.97 -12.25
C GLU A 309 38.56 18.93 -13.00
N PRO A 310 38.90 18.58 -14.26
CA PRO A 310 38.25 17.49 -14.97
C PRO A 310 38.45 16.14 -14.28
N PHE A 311 37.48 15.23 -14.38
CA PHE A 311 37.54 13.90 -13.73
C PHE A 311 37.00 12.80 -14.64
N PHE A 312 37.35 11.54 -14.37
CA PHE A 312 37.01 10.40 -15.25
C PHE A 312 36.09 9.34 -14.61
N GLY A 313 35.89 9.39 -13.29
CA GLY A 313 35.09 8.43 -12.53
C GLY A 313 33.91 9.05 -11.79
N PRO A 314 33.02 8.26 -11.18
CA PRO A 314 31.95 8.81 -10.36
C PRO A 314 32.55 9.60 -9.19
N LYS A 315 31.99 10.77 -8.90
CA LYS A 315 32.28 11.53 -7.68
C LYS A 315 31.27 11.16 -6.60
N THR A 316 31.72 11.24 -5.35
CA THR A 316 30.85 11.03 -4.18
C THR A 316 30.25 12.35 -3.71
N ILE A 317 29.17 12.26 -2.92
CA ILE A 317 28.56 13.41 -2.21
C ILE A 317 29.61 14.25 -1.45
N ALA A 318 30.60 13.62 -0.84
CA ALA A 318 31.68 14.34 -0.14
C ALA A 318 32.48 15.27 -1.07
N SER A 319 32.58 14.91 -2.36
CA SER A 319 33.26 15.69 -3.39
C SER A 319 32.42 16.89 -3.89
N ALA A 320 31.09 16.84 -3.78
CA ALA A 320 30.19 17.97 -4.06
C ALA A 320 30.25 19.05 -2.98
N LEU A 321 30.40 18.63 -1.73
CA LEU A 321 30.35 19.53 -0.57
C LEU A 321 31.69 20.23 -0.30
N ASP A 322 32.79 19.74 -0.89
CA ASP A 322 34.09 20.41 -0.84
C ASP A 322 34.15 21.60 -1.80
N ARG A 323 33.98 22.81 -1.23
CA ARG A 323 34.01 24.09 -1.95
C ARG A 323 35.38 24.41 -2.57
N ASN A 324 36.44 23.71 -2.16
CA ASN A 324 37.76 23.90 -2.76
C ASN A 324 37.90 23.15 -4.09
N SER A 325 37.15 22.06 -4.29
CA SER A 325 37.21 21.23 -5.50
C SER A 325 36.04 21.42 -6.46
N SER A 326 34.90 21.91 -5.99
CA SER A 326 33.68 22.06 -6.80
C SER A 326 32.90 23.35 -6.52
N GLU A 327 32.09 23.78 -7.48
CA GLU A 327 31.14 24.89 -7.38
C GLU A 327 29.71 24.40 -7.61
N VAL A 328 28.77 24.79 -6.74
CA VAL A 328 27.35 24.47 -6.93
C VAL A 328 26.75 25.35 -8.03
N VAL A 329 26.29 24.72 -9.10
CA VAL A 329 25.67 25.40 -10.25
C VAL A 329 24.14 25.42 -10.12
N LYS A 330 23.57 24.38 -9.53
CA LYS A 330 22.14 24.27 -9.27
C LYS A 330 21.91 23.55 -7.96
N LYS A 331 20.91 23.99 -7.21
CA LYS A 331 20.35 23.25 -6.08
C LYS A 331 18.84 23.40 -6.07
N GLY A 332 18.15 22.40 -5.55
CA GLY A 332 16.71 22.44 -5.38
C GLY A 332 16.25 21.34 -4.46
N ALA A 333 14.94 21.29 -4.27
CA ALA A 333 14.27 20.28 -3.47
C ALA A 333 12.86 20.07 -3.95
N LEU A 334 12.30 18.92 -3.62
CA LEU A 334 10.91 18.59 -3.82
C LEU A 334 10.39 17.77 -2.64
N ASP A 335 9.09 17.88 -2.39
CA ASP A 335 8.39 17.03 -1.43
C ASP A 335 7.60 15.99 -2.23
N PHE A 336 7.77 14.73 -1.87
CA PHE A 336 6.91 13.64 -2.30
C PHE A 336 5.99 13.23 -1.16
N ARG A 337 4.73 12.92 -1.47
CA ARG A 337 3.69 12.59 -0.48
C ARG A 337 3.05 11.27 -0.86
N ILE A 338 2.86 10.39 0.12
CA ILE A 338 2.12 9.13 -0.04
C ILE A 338 1.38 8.78 1.25
N ARG A 339 0.22 8.12 1.14
CA ARG A 339 -0.51 7.61 2.31
C ARG A 339 0.30 6.52 3.01
N ALA A 340 0.68 6.77 4.26
CA ALA A 340 1.55 5.87 5.01
C ALA A 340 0.83 5.08 6.10
N SER A 341 -0.26 5.64 6.65
CA SER A 341 -1.06 4.97 7.66
C SER A 341 -2.54 5.15 7.40
N LEU A 342 -3.35 4.27 7.99
CA LEU A 342 -4.80 4.29 7.91
C LEU A 342 -5.36 4.33 9.33
N PRO A 343 -6.21 5.31 9.70
CA PRO A 343 -6.85 5.33 11.00
C PRO A 343 -7.82 4.14 11.11
N ILE A 344 -7.73 3.41 12.22
CA ILE A 344 -8.61 2.29 12.55
C ILE A 344 -9.46 2.58 13.79
N VAL A 345 -9.30 3.73 14.43
CA VAL A 345 -10.18 4.25 15.49
C VAL A 345 -10.62 5.67 15.14
N SER A 346 -11.81 6.07 15.58
CA SER A 346 -12.47 7.31 15.14
C SER A 346 -12.06 8.54 15.95
N ASP A 347 -11.53 8.32 17.14
CA ASP A 347 -11.15 9.31 18.14
C ASP A 347 -9.64 9.59 18.17
N TYR A 348 -8.87 9.00 17.26
CA TYR A 348 -7.45 9.26 17.14
C TYR A 348 -7.17 10.61 16.48
N ASP A 349 -6.41 11.46 17.17
CA ASP A 349 -5.84 12.67 16.61
C ASP A 349 -4.51 12.34 15.92
N PRO A 350 -4.38 12.51 14.60
CA PRO A 350 -3.17 12.15 13.88
C PRO A 350 -1.97 13.04 14.20
N ARG A 351 -2.14 14.09 15.03
CA ARG A 351 -1.02 14.88 15.60
C ARG A 351 -0.40 14.23 16.84
N GLU A 352 -1.10 13.27 17.46
CA GLU A 352 -0.57 12.49 18.57
C GLU A 352 0.30 11.34 18.04
N PRO A 353 1.50 11.09 18.60
CA PRO A 353 2.28 9.91 18.26
C PRO A 353 1.48 8.61 18.50
N PRO A 354 1.39 7.66 17.54
CA PRO A 354 0.60 6.44 17.71
C PRO A 354 0.96 5.61 18.96
N VAL A 355 2.23 5.67 19.38
CA VAL A 355 2.73 4.98 20.57
C VAL A 355 2.11 5.54 21.86
N GLU A 356 1.85 6.85 21.93
CA GLU A 356 1.21 7.46 23.11
C GLU A 356 -0.24 7.03 23.24
N TYR A 357 -0.96 6.99 22.12
CA TYR A 357 -2.31 6.42 22.07
C TYR A 357 -2.30 4.95 22.50
N PHE A 358 -1.37 4.15 21.99
CA PHE A 358 -1.23 2.74 22.37
C PHE A 358 -0.98 2.56 23.87
N MET A 359 -0.12 3.39 24.47
CA MET A 359 0.13 3.32 25.91
C MET A 359 -1.11 3.67 26.75
N ARG A 360 -1.99 4.55 26.25
CA ARG A 360 -3.23 4.95 26.92
C ARG A 360 -4.35 3.92 26.75
N GLU A 361 -4.58 3.46 25.53
CA GLU A 361 -5.75 2.64 25.17
C GLU A 361 -5.44 1.13 25.03
N GLY A 362 -4.17 0.75 25.00
CA GLY A 362 -3.71 -0.64 24.86
C GLY A 362 -3.83 -1.24 23.47
N ALA A 363 -4.15 -0.43 22.45
CA ALA A 363 -4.29 -0.84 21.05
C ALA A 363 -3.77 0.26 20.11
N MET A 364 -3.20 -0.15 18.97
CA MET A 364 -2.71 0.80 17.97
C MET A 364 -3.91 1.52 17.31
N PRO A 365 -3.83 2.85 17.11
CA PRO A 365 -4.91 3.61 16.49
C PRO A 365 -4.91 3.56 14.96
N ILE A 366 -3.83 3.06 14.37
CA ILE A 366 -3.58 3.03 12.93
C ILE A 366 -3.19 1.63 12.46
N SER A 367 -3.39 1.36 11.17
CA SER A 367 -2.81 0.24 10.44
C SER A 367 -1.95 0.74 9.29
N PHE A 368 -0.97 -0.05 8.87
CA PHE A 368 -0.14 0.25 7.72
C PHE A 368 -0.72 -0.44 6.47
N PRO A 369 -0.76 0.23 5.30
CA PRO A 369 -1.37 -0.30 4.09
C PRO A 369 -0.45 -1.28 3.33
N GLY A 370 0.82 -1.37 3.74
CA GLY A 370 1.91 -1.99 2.98
C GLY A 370 1.65 -3.45 2.59
N LEU A 371 2.17 -3.79 1.40
CA LEU A 371 2.30 -5.16 0.94
C LEU A 371 3.68 -5.70 1.34
N PRO A 372 3.87 -7.03 1.42
CA PRO A 372 5.22 -7.58 1.51
C PRO A 372 6.10 -7.05 0.37
N GLY A 373 7.29 -6.53 0.71
CA GLY A 373 8.23 -5.91 -0.23
C GLY A 373 7.85 -4.50 -0.72
N VAL A 374 6.76 -3.92 -0.20
CA VAL A 374 6.29 -2.60 -0.59
C VAL A 374 5.72 -1.85 0.60
N THR A 375 6.53 -0.98 1.19
CA THR A 375 6.07 0.00 2.18
C THR A 375 5.95 1.40 1.58
N PRO A 376 5.12 2.27 2.17
CA PRO A 376 5.09 3.69 1.83
C PRO A 376 6.45 4.38 1.94
N HIS A 377 7.32 3.93 2.85
CA HIS A 377 8.68 4.48 2.98
C HIS A 377 9.54 4.10 1.77
N ASP A 378 9.56 2.82 1.38
CA ASP A 378 10.35 2.34 0.24
C ASP A 378 9.93 3.06 -1.06
N ILE A 379 8.61 3.24 -1.25
CA ILE A 379 8.09 4.01 -2.39
C ILE A 379 8.53 5.46 -2.31
N ALA A 380 8.38 6.11 -1.16
CA ALA A 380 8.70 7.51 -1.02
C ALA A 380 10.20 7.79 -1.22
N GLU A 381 11.06 6.94 -0.70
CA GLU A 381 12.50 7.02 -0.90
C GLU A 381 12.84 6.94 -2.40
N THR A 382 12.41 5.87 -3.07
CA THR A 382 12.86 5.61 -4.45
C THR A 382 12.16 6.49 -5.50
N VAL A 383 10.89 6.85 -5.30
CA VAL A 383 10.18 7.78 -6.19
C VAL A 383 10.71 9.21 -6.01
N SER A 384 10.99 9.64 -4.78
CA SER A 384 11.54 10.99 -4.56
C SER A 384 12.93 11.16 -5.18
N GLU A 385 13.78 10.11 -5.15
CA GLU A 385 15.05 10.08 -5.86
C GLU A 385 14.85 10.24 -7.38
N TYR A 386 13.95 9.46 -7.98
CA TYR A 386 13.59 9.60 -9.40
C TYR A 386 13.17 11.03 -9.75
N LEU A 387 12.26 11.61 -8.96
CA LEU A 387 11.79 12.97 -9.16
C LEU A 387 12.93 13.99 -9.04
N GLY A 388 13.88 13.76 -8.13
CA GLY A 388 15.09 14.58 -7.98
C GLY A 388 15.91 14.60 -9.26
N PHE A 389 16.18 13.42 -9.82
CA PHE A 389 16.88 13.28 -11.11
C PHE A 389 16.10 13.95 -12.26
N ARG A 390 14.77 13.83 -12.29
CA ARG A 390 13.92 14.50 -13.30
C ARG A 390 14.01 16.01 -13.22
N GLN A 391 14.11 16.58 -12.03
CA GLN A 391 14.29 18.03 -11.86
C GLN A 391 15.66 18.50 -12.37
N VAL A 392 16.71 17.68 -12.17
CA VAL A 392 18.03 17.94 -12.76
C VAL A 392 17.99 17.86 -14.28
N GLU A 393 17.32 16.84 -14.85
CA GLU A 393 17.16 16.67 -16.30
C GLU A 393 16.45 17.87 -16.92
N LYS A 394 15.31 18.28 -16.34
CA LYS A 394 14.57 19.46 -16.81
C LYS A 394 15.42 20.72 -16.80
N TRP A 395 16.18 20.96 -15.73
CA TRP A 395 17.09 22.10 -15.66
C TRP A 395 18.19 22.03 -16.74
N ALA A 396 18.78 20.86 -16.96
CA ALA A 396 19.85 20.69 -17.94
C ALA A 396 19.34 20.86 -19.38
N ASP A 397 18.10 20.45 -19.68
CA ASP A 397 17.43 20.71 -20.95
C ASP A 397 17.20 22.22 -21.18
N GLU A 398 16.78 22.94 -20.13
CA GLU A 398 16.57 24.40 -20.18
C GLU A 398 17.88 25.18 -20.38
N GLU A 399 18.99 24.73 -19.79
CA GLU A 399 20.31 25.37 -19.95
C GLU A 399 20.89 25.15 -21.36
N ASN A 400 20.68 23.99 -21.97
CA ASN A 400 21.15 23.71 -23.34
C ASN A 400 20.39 24.49 -24.43
N GLN A 401 19.23 25.08 -24.11
CA GLN A 401 18.44 25.90 -25.02
C GLN A 401 18.78 27.39 -24.95
N LYS A 402 19.61 27.81 -24.01
CA LYS A 402 20.14 29.18 -23.87
C LYS A 402 21.46 29.32 -24.61
#